data_AF-A0A973TY17-F1
#
_entry.id   AF-A0A973TY17-F1
#
_cell.length_a   1.000
_cell.length_b   1.000
_cell.length_c   1.000
_cell.angle_alpha   90.00
_cell.angle_beta   90.00
_cell.angle_gamma   90.00
#
_symmetry.space_group_name_H-M   'P 1'
#
loop_
_entity.id
_entity.type
_entity.pdbx_description
1 polymer ?
#
loop_
_entity_poly.entity_id
_entity_poly.type
_entity_poly.pdbx_seq_one_letter_code
_entity_poly.pdbx_strand_id
1 'polypeptide(L)'
;MPELADHRHPYLIGVRHHSPALAAVVPALLDAFAPEVLLVELPEELGEWLPFLADPDLVAPVALSGASRTGDLAFYPFADFSPELAAIRWARRNGVEVRPCDLPIAARGDGYRGGERGASPLTDALRGATTGRDGDDLWDRLVEAAAPGQTPEAVRRAALLVGWAFRQDADVDPYDLRREAWMRRAVREVDGRRCAAVIGSFHAAALLDGPVDSSDPPAADVVTSLVPYGFALLDERSGYPAGIRDPEWQQAVLEAAGDPAAVEAAAAALNVRICARVRELGHPAGPGEAREALRLAVDLARLRGLPAPGRGELVE
;
A
#
# COMPACT_ATOMS: atom_id res chain seq x y z
N MET A 1 8.56 0.52 -19.54
CA MET A 1 8.09 1.62 -18.67
C MET A 1 6.98 2.47 -19.28
N PRO A 2 7.11 3.05 -20.49
CA PRO A 2 6.00 3.80 -21.11
C PRO A 2 4.74 2.93 -21.25
N GLU A 3 4.89 1.70 -21.74
CA GLU A 3 3.78 0.74 -21.88
C GLU A 3 3.05 0.44 -20.57
N LEU A 4 3.76 0.39 -19.42
CA LEU A 4 3.15 0.15 -18.11
C LEU A 4 2.37 1.37 -17.60
N ALA A 5 2.98 2.56 -17.66
CA ALA A 5 2.36 3.79 -17.20
C ALA A 5 1.22 4.26 -18.11
N ASP A 6 1.32 3.98 -19.41
CA ASP A 6 0.35 4.39 -20.42
C ASP A 6 -0.75 3.34 -20.65
N HIS A 7 -0.70 2.20 -19.93
CA HIS A 7 -1.76 1.20 -19.97
C HIS A 7 -3.12 1.75 -19.51
N ARG A 8 -4.19 1.40 -20.22
CA ARG A 8 -5.56 1.87 -19.95
C ARG A 8 -6.61 0.75 -19.83
N HIS A 9 -6.22 -0.51 -20.11
CA HIS A 9 -7.15 -1.64 -20.15
C HIS A 9 -6.57 -2.86 -19.40
N PRO A 10 -6.41 -2.79 -18.06
CA PRO A 10 -6.98 -1.77 -17.19
C PRO A 10 -6.03 -0.59 -16.94
N TYR A 11 -6.56 0.52 -16.44
CA TYR A 11 -5.75 1.60 -15.87
C TYR A 11 -5.10 1.13 -14.56
N LEU A 12 -3.78 1.06 -14.55
CA LEU A 12 -3.01 0.46 -13.45
C LEU A 12 -2.69 1.49 -12.39
N ILE A 13 -3.10 1.21 -11.16
CA ILE A 13 -2.68 1.90 -9.95
C ILE A 13 -1.95 0.86 -9.09
N GLY A 14 -0.62 0.85 -9.23
CA GLY A 14 0.25 0.01 -8.40
C GLY A 14 0.31 0.55 -6.98
N VAL A 15 0.12 -0.30 -5.97
CA VAL A 15 0.13 0.10 -4.56
C VAL A 15 1.07 -0.71 -3.67
N ARG A 16 1.34 -0.17 -2.49
CA ARG A 16 1.66 -0.91 -1.27
C ARG A 16 0.43 -0.76 -0.39
N HIS A 17 -0.07 -1.86 0.19
CA HIS A 17 -1.37 -1.94 0.87
C HIS A 17 -1.63 -0.89 2.00
N HIS A 18 -0.59 -0.18 2.42
CA HIS A 18 -0.61 0.78 3.51
C HIS A 18 0.21 2.05 3.18
N SER A 19 0.17 2.46 1.90
CA SER A 19 0.83 3.67 1.41
C SER A 19 -0.03 4.91 1.64
N PRO A 20 0.30 5.81 2.60
CA PRO A 20 -0.45 7.05 2.77
C PRO A 20 -0.35 7.97 1.55
N ALA A 21 0.80 8.02 0.89
CA ALA A 21 0.96 8.83 -0.33
C ALA A 21 0.00 8.38 -1.43
N LEU A 22 -0.13 7.07 -1.67
CA LEU A 22 -1.07 6.57 -2.67
C LEU A 22 -2.52 6.72 -2.23
N ALA A 23 -2.85 6.43 -0.97
CA ALA A 23 -4.20 6.59 -0.45
C ALA A 23 -4.70 8.05 -0.62
N ALA A 24 -3.82 9.04 -0.46
CA ALA A 24 -4.14 10.45 -0.68
C ALA A 24 -4.45 10.78 -2.16
N VAL A 25 -3.76 10.15 -3.12
CA VAL A 25 -3.89 10.51 -4.55
C VAL A 25 -4.84 9.60 -5.34
N VAL A 26 -5.15 8.40 -4.86
CA VAL A 26 -6.05 7.43 -5.52
C VAL A 26 -7.40 8.03 -5.90
N PRO A 27 -8.11 8.78 -5.03
CA PRO A 27 -9.37 9.43 -5.41
C PRO A 27 -9.23 10.33 -6.64
N ALA A 28 -8.19 11.18 -6.69
CA ALA A 28 -7.94 12.07 -7.81
C ALA A 28 -7.57 11.32 -9.11
N LEU A 29 -6.82 10.22 -8.99
CA LEU A 29 -6.50 9.33 -10.12
C LEU A 29 -7.77 8.69 -10.69
N LEU A 30 -8.67 8.24 -9.82
CA LEU A 30 -9.94 7.61 -10.20
C LEU A 30 -10.93 8.64 -10.75
N ASP A 31 -10.98 9.86 -10.22
CA ASP A 31 -11.77 10.97 -10.80
C ASP A 31 -11.32 11.29 -12.23
N ALA A 32 -10.00 11.39 -12.45
CA ALA A 32 -9.44 11.66 -13.76
C ALA A 32 -9.66 10.50 -14.75
N PHE A 33 -9.53 9.26 -14.27
CA PHE A 33 -9.72 8.07 -15.10
C PHE A 33 -11.17 7.60 -15.18
N ALA A 34 -12.12 8.09 -14.39
CA ALA A 34 -13.56 7.77 -14.39
C ALA A 34 -13.91 6.31 -14.82
N PRO A 35 -13.45 5.29 -14.08
CA PRO A 35 -13.74 3.89 -14.39
C PRO A 35 -15.22 3.52 -14.18
N GLU A 36 -15.69 2.55 -14.94
CA GLU A 36 -16.98 1.86 -14.74
C GLU A 36 -16.85 0.66 -13.79
N VAL A 37 -15.65 0.09 -13.68
CA VAL A 37 -15.30 -1.02 -12.77
C VAL A 37 -13.96 -0.74 -12.11
N LEU A 38 -13.91 -0.97 -10.81
CA LEU A 38 -12.70 -0.99 -10.01
C LEU A 38 -12.37 -2.43 -9.61
N LEU A 39 -11.22 -2.93 -10.05
CA LEU A 39 -10.64 -4.17 -9.55
C LEU A 39 -9.74 -3.86 -8.37
N VAL A 40 -9.90 -4.58 -7.27
CA VAL A 40 -9.09 -4.44 -6.05
C VAL A 40 -8.42 -5.77 -5.74
N GLU A 41 -7.13 -5.74 -5.42
CA GLU A 41 -6.38 -6.92 -4.95
C GLU A 41 -6.91 -7.38 -3.58
N LEU A 42 -7.93 -8.21 -3.67
CA LEU A 42 -8.62 -8.85 -2.55
C LEU A 42 -9.10 -10.22 -3.05
N PRO A 43 -8.99 -11.29 -2.24
CA PRO A 43 -9.57 -12.58 -2.59
C PRO A 43 -11.08 -12.49 -2.81
N GLU A 44 -11.58 -13.30 -3.73
CA GLU A 44 -12.99 -13.30 -4.14
C GLU A 44 -13.96 -13.48 -2.95
N GLU A 45 -13.65 -14.37 -2.01
CA GLU A 45 -14.51 -14.64 -0.85
C GLU A 45 -14.68 -13.43 0.07
N LEU A 46 -13.72 -12.51 0.08
CA LEU A 46 -13.79 -11.29 0.88
C LEU A 46 -14.64 -10.18 0.21
N GLY A 47 -15.10 -10.41 -1.03
CA GLY A 47 -15.92 -9.47 -1.78
C GLY A 47 -17.26 -9.13 -1.10
N GLU A 48 -17.82 -10.04 -0.31
CA GLU A 48 -19.06 -9.79 0.44
C GLU A 48 -18.94 -8.66 1.46
N TRP A 49 -17.70 -8.35 1.89
CA TRP A 49 -17.42 -7.30 2.88
C TRP A 49 -17.27 -5.90 2.27
N LEU A 50 -17.18 -5.78 0.94
CA LEU A 50 -16.98 -4.50 0.26
C LEU A 50 -18.01 -3.41 0.64
N PRO A 51 -19.33 -3.71 0.78
CA PRO A 51 -20.31 -2.70 1.21
C PRO A 51 -20.03 -2.15 2.62
N PHE A 52 -19.53 -3.00 3.52
CA PHE A 52 -19.20 -2.61 4.90
C PHE A 52 -17.89 -1.82 4.97
N LEU A 53 -16.86 -2.24 4.24
CA LEU A 53 -15.60 -1.48 4.12
C LEU A 53 -15.83 -0.08 3.55
N ALA A 54 -16.77 0.03 2.60
CA ALA A 54 -17.13 1.30 2.00
C ALA A 54 -18.00 2.18 2.90
N ASP A 55 -18.48 1.68 4.04
CA ASP A 55 -19.43 2.40 4.88
C ASP A 55 -18.82 3.64 5.54
N PRO A 56 -19.48 4.82 5.45
CA PRO A 56 -18.97 6.04 6.08
C PRO A 56 -18.94 5.94 7.60
N ASP A 57 -19.73 5.07 8.22
CA ASP A 57 -19.74 4.86 9.67
C ASP A 57 -18.64 3.86 10.11
N LEU A 58 -17.99 3.16 9.17
CA LEU A 58 -16.86 2.29 9.48
C LEU A 58 -15.61 3.11 9.79
N VAL A 59 -15.13 2.97 11.03
CA VAL A 59 -13.87 3.57 11.50
C VAL A 59 -12.75 2.54 11.36
N ALA A 60 -11.75 2.85 10.53
CA ALA A 60 -10.54 2.05 10.42
C ALA A 60 -9.57 2.39 11.59
N PRO A 61 -8.66 1.48 12.00
CA PRO A 61 -8.35 0.21 11.37
C PRO A 61 -9.35 -0.92 11.62
N VAL A 62 -9.57 -1.73 10.60
CA VAL A 62 -10.28 -3.01 10.68
C VAL A 62 -9.47 -4.07 9.94
N ALA A 63 -9.76 -5.35 10.15
CA ALA A 63 -9.21 -6.41 9.31
C ALA A 63 -10.32 -7.31 8.80
N LEU A 64 -10.17 -7.79 7.57
CA LEU A 64 -10.90 -8.96 7.13
C LEU A 64 -10.07 -10.20 7.45
N SER A 65 -10.72 -11.24 7.95
CA SER A 65 -10.09 -12.55 8.13
C SER A 65 -10.76 -13.58 7.24
N GLY A 66 -9.98 -14.50 6.70
CA GLY A 66 -10.46 -15.68 6.00
C GLY A 66 -9.82 -16.94 6.58
N ALA A 67 -10.65 -17.92 6.92
CA ALA A 67 -10.23 -19.21 7.43
C ALA A 67 -10.73 -20.32 6.52
N SER A 68 -9.81 -21.12 5.98
CA SER A 68 -10.15 -22.35 5.27
C SER A 68 -10.36 -23.51 6.25
N ARG A 69 -11.12 -24.54 5.84
CA ARG A 69 -11.25 -25.79 6.62
C ARG A 69 -9.93 -26.55 6.79
N THR A 70 -8.90 -26.25 5.99
CA THR A 70 -7.56 -26.83 6.11
C THR A 70 -6.76 -26.22 7.26
N GLY A 71 -7.27 -25.17 7.90
CA GLY A 71 -6.67 -24.53 9.08
C GLY A 71 -5.88 -23.27 8.76
N ASP A 72 -5.86 -22.83 7.50
CA ASP A 72 -5.13 -21.63 7.09
C ASP A 72 -5.96 -20.38 7.44
N LEU A 73 -5.42 -19.56 8.33
CA LEU A 73 -6.00 -18.28 8.72
C LEU A 73 -5.19 -17.14 8.10
N ALA A 74 -5.86 -16.27 7.36
CA ALA A 74 -5.28 -15.08 6.76
C ALA A 74 -5.98 -13.82 7.26
N PHE A 75 -5.19 -12.75 7.48
CA PHE A 75 -5.69 -11.42 7.84
C PHE A 75 -5.30 -10.40 6.78
N TYR A 76 -6.27 -9.55 6.44
CA TYR A 76 -6.17 -8.47 5.48
C TYR A 76 -6.58 -7.18 6.21
N PRO A 77 -5.63 -6.53 6.92
CA PRO A 77 -5.92 -5.29 7.62
C PRO A 77 -6.08 -4.14 6.63
N PHE A 78 -6.92 -3.18 7.02
CA PHE A 78 -7.16 -1.93 6.32
C PHE A 78 -7.05 -0.77 7.32
N ALA A 79 -6.35 0.28 6.92
CA ALA A 79 -6.33 1.57 7.59
C ALA A 79 -6.81 2.66 6.61
N ASP A 80 -7.06 3.87 7.09
CA ASP A 80 -7.44 4.98 6.20
C ASP A 80 -6.34 5.29 5.17
N PHE A 81 -5.09 4.97 5.49
CA PHE A 81 -3.93 5.05 4.60
C PHE A 81 -3.72 3.80 3.74
N SER A 82 -4.71 2.91 3.64
CA SER A 82 -4.73 1.83 2.64
C SER A 82 -5.30 2.34 1.32
N PRO A 83 -4.51 2.36 0.23
CA PRO A 83 -4.98 2.78 -1.10
C PRO A 83 -6.23 2.05 -1.58
N GLU A 84 -6.35 0.76 -1.25
CA GLU A 84 -7.49 -0.10 -1.54
C GLU A 84 -8.75 0.40 -0.82
N LEU A 85 -8.66 0.72 0.47
CA LEU A 85 -9.79 1.26 1.24
C LEU A 85 -10.22 2.62 0.70
N ALA A 86 -9.25 3.48 0.35
CA ALA A 86 -9.52 4.77 -0.27
C ALA A 86 -10.26 4.60 -1.61
N ALA A 87 -9.85 3.63 -2.43
CA ALA A 87 -10.50 3.29 -3.70
C ALA A 87 -11.92 2.74 -3.52
N ILE A 88 -12.11 1.81 -2.57
CA ILE A 88 -13.42 1.22 -2.24
C ILE A 88 -14.40 2.31 -1.79
N ARG A 89 -13.99 3.19 -0.88
CA ARG A 89 -14.82 4.31 -0.40
C ARG A 89 -15.11 5.33 -1.49
N TRP A 90 -14.13 5.61 -2.37
CA TRP A 90 -14.35 6.45 -3.55
C TRP A 90 -15.39 5.84 -4.49
N ALA A 91 -15.31 4.53 -4.75
CA ALA A 91 -16.20 3.84 -5.67
C ALA A 91 -17.66 3.88 -5.19
N ARG A 92 -17.91 3.65 -3.88
CA ARG A 92 -19.26 3.81 -3.30
C ARG A 92 -19.83 5.21 -3.50
N ARG A 93 -19.03 6.27 -3.26
CA ARG A 93 -19.48 7.66 -3.44
C ARG A 93 -19.83 7.99 -4.88
N ASN A 94 -19.18 7.34 -5.83
CA ASN A 94 -19.34 7.59 -7.27
C ASN A 94 -20.22 6.56 -7.98
N GLY A 95 -20.79 5.58 -7.26
CA GLY A 95 -21.61 4.52 -7.85
C GLY A 95 -20.84 3.59 -8.80
N VAL A 96 -19.53 3.44 -8.60
CA VAL A 96 -18.66 2.56 -9.39
C VAL A 96 -18.67 1.15 -8.81
N GLU A 97 -18.78 0.15 -9.67
CA GLU A 97 -18.75 -1.25 -9.27
C GLU A 97 -17.34 -1.64 -8.80
N VAL A 98 -17.24 -2.30 -7.65
CA VAL A 98 -15.98 -2.85 -7.14
C VAL A 98 -16.01 -4.36 -7.22
N ARG A 99 -14.96 -4.97 -7.76
CA ARG A 99 -14.78 -6.43 -7.78
C ARG A 99 -13.44 -6.81 -7.18
N PRO A 100 -13.39 -7.84 -6.31
CA PRO A 100 -12.13 -8.49 -5.97
C PRO A 100 -11.50 -9.08 -7.23
N CYS A 101 -10.17 -9.05 -7.32
CA CYS A 101 -9.46 -9.64 -8.46
C CYS A 101 -8.29 -10.55 -8.07
N ASP A 102 -8.09 -10.84 -6.78
CA ASP A 102 -7.01 -11.72 -6.34
C ASP A 102 -7.48 -13.18 -6.23
N LEU A 103 -6.51 -14.09 -6.19
CA LEU A 103 -6.75 -15.52 -6.07
C LEU A 103 -7.60 -15.85 -4.83
N PRO A 104 -8.63 -16.71 -4.95
CA PRO A 104 -9.46 -17.13 -3.83
C PRO A 104 -8.63 -17.73 -2.70
N ILE A 105 -9.03 -17.49 -1.45
CA ILE A 105 -8.40 -18.06 -0.24
C ILE A 105 -8.38 -19.58 -0.34
N ALA A 106 -9.48 -20.17 -0.81
CA ALA A 106 -9.62 -21.60 -1.06
C ALA A 106 -8.56 -22.17 -2.03
N ALA A 107 -8.01 -21.34 -2.93
CA ALA A 107 -7.02 -21.76 -3.92
C ALA A 107 -5.57 -21.56 -3.43
N ARG A 108 -5.34 -21.00 -2.24
CA ARG A 108 -4.00 -20.61 -1.79
C ARG A 108 -3.02 -21.80 -1.75
N GLY A 109 -3.46 -22.93 -1.20
CA GLY A 109 -2.66 -24.15 -1.04
C GLY A 109 -1.46 -23.98 -0.10
N ASP A 110 -0.78 -25.08 0.22
CA ASP A 110 0.37 -25.14 1.17
C ASP A 110 1.65 -24.45 0.67
N GLY A 111 1.60 -23.84 -0.53
CA GLY A 111 2.77 -23.39 -1.29
C GLY A 111 3.31 -22.01 -0.91
N TYR A 112 2.69 -21.28 0.02
CA TYR A 112 3.22 -19.98 0.45
C TYR A 112 4.51 -20.18 1.27
N ARG A 113 5.64 -20.18 0.58
CA ARG A 113 6.94 -19.92 1.17
C ARG A 113 7.22 -18.46 0.92
N GLY A 114 7.13 -17.62 1.94
CA GLY A 114 7.59 -16.23 1.84
C GLY A 114 9.03 -16.25 1.36
N GLY A 115 9.24 -15.97 0.08
CA GLY A 115 10.57 -16.00 -0.52
C GLY A 115 11.44 -14.92 0.11
N GLU A 116 12.59 -15.31 0.66
CA GLU A 116 13.63 -14.34 0.96
C GLU A 116 14.10 -13.73 -0.36
N ARG A 117 13.76 -12.47 -0.56
CA ARG A 117 14.20 -11.69 -1.72
C ARG A 117 15.69 -11.45 -1.61
N GLY A 118 16.48 -12.13 -2.43
CA GLY A 118 17.92 -11.90 -2.53
C GLY A 118 18.23 -10.48 -3.06
N ALA A 119 19.43 -9.99 -2.75
CA ALA A 119 19.93 -8.73 -3.30
C ALA A 119 20.10 -8.85 -4.83
N SER A 120 19.74 -7.80 -5.57
CA SER A 120 19.82 -7.77 -7.03
C SER A 120 20.47 -6.48 -7.54
N PRO A 121 21.23 -6.53 -8.67
CA PRO A 121 21.95 -5.38 -9.21
C PRO A 121 21.12 -4.13 -9.51
N LEU A 122 19.84 -4.25 -9.93
CA LEU A 122 19.02 -3.08 -10.28
C LEU A 122 18.51 -2.37 -9.02
N THR A 123 17.91 -3.10 -8.09
CA THR A 123 17.54 -2.57 -6.76
C THR A 123 18.74 -2.03 -6.00
N ASP A 124 19.90 -2.69 -6.08
CA ASP A 124 21.15 -2.20 -5.49
C ASP A 124 21.68 -0.94 -6.18
N ALA A 125 21.60 -0.86 -7.52
CA ALA A 125 21.95 0.36 -8.26
C ALA A 125 21.02 1.53 -7.90
N LEU A 126 19.71 1.28 -7.76
CA LEU A 126 18.75 2.29 -7.33
C LEU A 126 19.00 2.72 -5.88
N ARG A 127 19.30 1.77 -4.98
CA ARG A 127 19.69 2.05 -3.60
C ARG A 127 20.98 2.88 -3.55
N GLY A 128 21.99 2.53 -4.34
CA GLY A 128 23.26 3.25 -4.45
C GLY A 128 23.13 4.64 -5.08
N ALA A 129 22.17 4.84 -5.99
CA ALA A 129 21.80 6.16 -6.53
C ALA A 129 21.02 7.02 -5.52
N THR A 130 20.58 6.42 -4.40
CA THR A 130 19.97 7.12 -3.28
C THR A 130 20.97 7.20 -2.10
N THR A 131 20.59 7.00 -0.83
CA THR A 131 21.56 7.14 0.26
C THR A 131 22.50 5.96 0.44
N GLY A 132 22.23 4.83 -0.21
CA GLY A 132 23.04 3.63 -0.07
C GLY A 132 23.07 3.04 1.36
N ARG A 133 22.18 3.46 2.27
CA ARG A 133 22.11 2.89 3.62
C ARG A 133 21.52 1.47 3.58
N ASP A 134 22.10 0.58 4.36
CA ASP A 134 21.51 -0.73 4.64
C ASP A 134 20.13 -0.54 5.31
N GLY A 135 19.11 -1.22 4.80
CA GLY A 135 17.73 -1.12 5.31
C GLY A 135 16.86 0.02 4.72
N ASP A 136 17.41 0.86 3.84
CA ASP A 136 16.66 1.95 3.16
C ASP A 136 15.57 1.34 2.25
N ASP A 137 14.29 1.50 2.59
CA ASP A 137 13.21 0.95 1.78
C ASP A 137 13.05 1.83 0.53
N LEU A 138 13.32 1.24 -0.65
CA LEU A 138 13.20 1.93 -1.94
C LEU A 138 11.81 2.54 -2.12
N TRP A 139 10.78 1.88 -1.60
CA TRP A 139 9.41 2.38 -1.59
C TRP A 139 9.28 3.66 -0.75
N ASP A 140 9.74 3.62 0.50
CA ASP A 140 9.67 4.78 1.41
C ASP A 140 10.38 6.00 0.79
N ARG A 141 11.46 5.76 0.06
CA ARG A 141 12.30 6.82 -0.49
C ARG A 141 11.80 7.40 -1.81
N LEU A 142 11.44 6.54 -2.76
CA LEU A 142 11.05 6.96 -4.11
C LEU A 142 9.56 7.24 -4.26
N VAL A 143 8.73 6.72 -3.35
CA VAL A 143 7.27 6.91 -3.38
C VAL A 143 6.83 7.78 -2.21
N GLU A 144 6.98 7.32 -0.97
CA GLU A 144 6.38 8.01 0.20
C GLU A 144 7.01 9.38 0.46
N ALA A 145 8.32 9.43 0.66
CA ALA A 145 9.03 10.66 1.01
C ALA A 145 9.10 11.67 -0.14
N ALA A 146 9.04 11.18 -1.39
CA ALA A 146 9.07 12.03 -2.58
C ALA A 146 7.69 12.58 -2.97
N ALA A 147 6.58 11.99 -2.48
CA ALA A 147 5.22 12.35 -2.89
C ALA A 147 4.77 13.78 -2.54
N PRO A 148 5.15 14.40 -1.40
CA PRO A 148 4.66 15.73 -1.08
C PRO A 148 4.99 16.76 -2.17
N GLY A 149 3.99 17.54 -2.58
CA GLY A 149 4.09 18.52 -3.67
C GLY A 149 4.09 17.92 -5.08
N GLN A 150 3.98 16.59 -5.24
CA GLN A 150 3.91 15.94 -6.54
C GLN A 150 2.47 15.81 -7.04
N THR A 151 2.32 15.68 -8.36
CA THR A 151 1.01 15.38 -8.96
C THR A 151 0.60 13.92 -8.69
N PRO A 152 -0.72 13.62 -8.61
CA PRO A 152 -1.21 12.24 -8.51
C PRO A 152 -0.58 11.27 -9.51
N GLU A 153 -0.45 11.70 -10.77
CA GLU A 153 0.14 10.89 -11.84
C GLU A 153 1.64 10.61 -11.62
N ALA A 154 2.39 11.56 -11.07
CA ALA A 154 3.80 11.36 -10.74
C ALA A 154 3.96 10.31 -9.63
N VAL A 155 3.13 10.37 -8.59
CA VAL A 155 3.12 9.38 -7.49
C VAL A 155 2.74 7.99 -8.02
N ARG A 156 1.70 7.90 -8.88
CA ARG A 156 1.30 6.64 -9.55
C ARG A 156 2.44 6.04 -10.37
N ARG A 157 3.13 6.86 -11.17
CA ARG A 157 4.26 6.40 -12.00
C ARG A 157 5.44 5.93 -11.15
N ALA A 158 5.74 6.61 -10.04
CA ALA A 158 6.79 6.19 -9.12
C ALA A 158 6.48 4.81 -8.51
N ALA A 159 5.25 4.60 -8.04
CA ALA A 159 4.81 3.32 -7.50
C ALA A 159 4.92 2.17 -8.52
N LEU A 160 4.44 2.39 -9.75
CA LEU A 160 4.56 1.42 -10.84
C LEU A 160 6.02 1.11 -11.19
N LEU A 161 6.90 2.11 -11.19
CA LEU A 161 8.32 1.93 -11.46
C LEU A 161 9.00 1.08 -10.37
N VAL A 162 8.75 1.39 -9.10
CA VAL A 162 9.31 0.63 -7.98
C VAL A 162 8.83 -0.82 -8.01
N GLY A 163 7.53 -1.06 -8.22
CA GLY A 163 6.97 -2.39 -8.37
C GLY A 163 7.56 -3.17 -9.55
N TRP A 164 7.71 -2.52 -10.70
CA TRP A 164 8.35 -3.11 -11.87
C TRP A 164 9.80 -3.49 -11.59
N ALA A 165 10.59 -2.61 -10.94
CA ALA A 165 11.97 -2.89 -10.60
C ALA A 165 12.09 -4.10 -9.66
N PHE A 166 11.25 -4.18 -8.63
CA PHE A 166 11.20 -5.36 -7.75
C PHE A 166 10.84 -6.63 -8.50
N ARG A 167 9.94 -6.56 -9.47
CA ARG A 167 9.58 -7.71 -10.31
C ARG A 167 10.72 -8.16 -11.20
N GLN A 168 11.45 -7.25 -11.84
CA GLN A 168 12.58 -7.62 -12.71
C GLN A 168 13.70 -8.35 -11.95
N ASP A 169 13.81 -8.06 -10.67
CA ASP A 169 14.83 -8.62 -9.78
C ASP A 169 14.43 -9.91 -9.08
N ALA A 170 13.15 -10.30 -9.19
CA ALA A 170 12.62 -11.46 -8.49
C ALA A 170 12.50 -12.68 -9.40
N ASP A 171 12.85 -13.86 -8.86
CA ASP A 171 12.27 -15.11 -9.34
C ASP A 171 10.83 -15.18 -8.83
N VAL A 172 9.86 -15.02 -9.72
CA VAL A 172 8.44 -14.88 -9.33
C VAL A 172 7.94 -16.23 -8.83
N ASP A 173 7.55 -16.28 -7.56
CA ASP A 173 7.07 -17.52 -6.92
C ASP A 173 5.85 -18.09 -7.67
N PRO A 174 5.72 -19.43 -7.79
CA PRO A 174 4.56 -20.06 -8.44
C PRO A 174 3.20 -19.61 -7.88
N TYR A 175 3.12 -19.25 -6.61
CA TYR A 175 1.92 -18.67 -6.01
C TYR A 175 1.57 -17.31 -6.64
N ASP A 176 2.54 -16.42 -6.79
CA ASP A 176 2.32 -15.11 -7.41
C ASP A 176 1.95 -15.24 -8.90
N LEU A 177 2.54 -16.19 -9.63
CA LEU A 177 2.14 -16.48 -11.01
C LEU A 177 0.67 -16.91 -11.12
N ARG A 178 0.16 -17.67 -10.14
CA ARG A 178 -1.26 -18.07 -10.08
C ARG A 178 -2.16 -16.88 -9.77
N ARG A 179 -1.76 -16.01 -8.83
CA ARG A 179 -2.46 -14.76 -8.53
C ARG A 179 -2.56 -13.87 -9.76
N GLU A 180 -1.47 -13.71 -10.50
CA GLU A 180 -1.42 -12.89 -11.71
C GLU A 180 -2.28 -13.46 -12.85
N ALA A 181 -2.30 -14.78 -13.01
CA ALA A 181 -3.19 -15.46 -13.95
C ALA A 181 -4.67 -15.21 -13.61
N TRP A 182 -5.01 -15.19 -12.31
CA TRP A 182 -6.34 -14.88 -11.80
C TRP A 182 -6.70 -13.40 -11.98
N MET A 183 -5.81 -12.47 -11.64
CA MET A 183 -6.04 -11.03 -11.85
C MET A 183 -6.29 -10.71 -13.32
N ARG A 184 -5.53 -11.32 -14.25
CA ARG A 184 -5.78 -11.17 -15.69
C ARG A 184 -7.10 -11.80 -16.14
N ARG A 185 -7.58 -12.87 -15.48
CA ARG A 185 -8.92 -13.40 -15.70
C ARG A 185 -9.99 -12.36 -15.34
N ALA A 186 -9.91 -11.79 -14.13
CA ALA A 186 -10.83 -10.75 -13.67
C ALA A 186 -10.86 -9.53 -14.62
N VAL A 187 -9.69 -9.13 -15.16
CA VAL A 187 -9.60 -8.08 -16.20
C VAL A 187 -10.37 -8.47 -17.47
N ARG A 188 -10.32 -9.73 -17.92
CA ARG A 188 -11.07 -10.16 -19.11
C ARG A 188 -12.58 -10.21 -18.87
N GLU A 189 -13.00 -10.55 -17.65
CA GLU A 189 -14.40 -10.68 -17.26
C GLU A 189 -15.14 -9.34 -17.10
N VAL A 190 -14.43 -8.21 -17.12
CA VAL A 190 -15.07 -6.88 -17.20
C VAL A 190 -15.51 -6.50 -18.63
N ASP A 191 -15.31 -7.38 -19.61
CA ASP A 191 -15.88 -7.34 -20.97
C ASP A 191 -15.76 -5.97 -21.68
N GLY A 192 -14.54 -5.40 -21.66
CA GLY A 192 -14.24 -4.15 -22.37
C GLY A 192 -14.74 -2.87 -21.68
N ARG A 193 -15.41 -2.98 -20.52
CA ARG A 193 -15.74 -1.82 -19.67
C ARG A 193 -14.48 -1.08 -19.25
N ARG A 194 -14.60 0.23 -19.07
CA ARG A 194 -13.48 1.08 -18.63
C ARG A 194 -13.08 0.70 -17.20
N CYS A 195 -11.98 -0.01 -17.06
CA CYS A 195 -11.57 -0.65 -15.81
C CYS A 195 -10.31 0.00 -15.22
N ALA A 196 -10.32 0.26 -13.92
CA ALA A 196 -9.11 0.55 -13.14
C ALA A 196 -8.76 -0.64 -12.25
N ALA A 197 -7.48 -0.90 -12.03
CA ALA A 197 -6.98 -1.95 -11.14
C ALA A 197 -6.08 -1.35 -10.06
N VAL A 198 -6.48 -1.51 -8.80
CA VAL A 198 -5.72 -1.14 -7.60
C VAL A 198 -5.13 -2.42 -7.04
N ILE A 199 -3.87 -2.66 -7.38
CA ILE A 199 -3.16 -3.92 -7.09
C ILE A 199 -1.73 -3.62 -6.63
N GLY A 200 -1.14 -4.55 -5.90
CA GLY A 200 0.25 -4.53 -5.48
C GLY A 200 1.15 -4.20 -6.66
N SER A 201 2.03 -3.20 -6.48
CA SER A 201 2.85 -2.65 -7.56
C SER A 201 3.72 -3.71 -8.24
N PHE A 202 4.10 -4.75 -7.50
CA PHE A 202 4.86 -5.89 -7.99
C PHE A 202 4.10 -6.67 -9.09
N HIS A 203 2.78 -6.83 -8.95
CA HIS A 203 1.92 -7.56 -9.90
C HIS A 203 1.47 -6.68 -11.08
N ALA A 204 1.58 -5.36 -10.99
CA ALA A 204 1.03 -4.44 -11.99
C ALA A 204 1.53 -4.72 -13.42
N ALA A 205 2.82 -5.01 -13.58
CA ALA A 205 3.39 -5.36 -14.89
C ALA A 205 2.90 -6.71 -15.44
N ALA A 206 2.47 -7.62 -14.56
CA ALA A 206 1.93 -8.92 -14.96
C ALA A 206 0.53 -8.83 -15.58
N LEU A 207 -0.13 -7.66 -15.52
CA LEU A 207 -1.43 -7.45 -16.17
C LEU A 207 -1.32 -7.02 -17.64
N LEU A 208 -0.11 -6.73 -18.13
CA LEU A 208 0.10 -6.34 -19.53
C LEU A 208 -0.04 -7.54 -20.47
N ASP A 209 0.51 -8.70 -20.08
CA ASP A 209 0.45 -9.94 -20.85
C ASP A 209 0.55 -11.18 -19.94
N GLY A 210 0.34 -12.37 -20.53
CA GLY A 210 0.54 -13.65 -19.86
C GLY A 210 -0.65 -14.63 -19.89
N PRO A 211 -0.48 -15.84 -19.31
CA PRO A 211 -1.45 -16.93 -19.33
C PRO A 211 -2.60 -16.71 -18.35
N VAL A 212 -3.85 -16.65 -18.82
CA VAL A 212 -5.01 -16.43 -17.95
C VAL A 212 -5.44 -17.72 -17.28
N ASP A 213 -5.85 -17.63 -16.02
CA ASP A 213 -6.39 -18.79 -15.32
C ASP A 213 -7.72 -19.23 -15.95
N SER A 214 -7.79 -20.51 -16.29
CA SER A 214 -8.98 -21.15 -16.88
C SER A 214 -9.57 -22.21 -15.95
N SER A 215 -9.12 -22.26 -14.69
CA SER A 215 -9.64 -23.23 -13.72
C SER A 215 -11.01 -22.77 -13.20
N ASP A 216 -11.83 -23.73 -12.78
CA ASP A 216 -13.05 -23.38 -12.06
C ASP A 216 -12.69 -22.87 -10.66
N PRO A 217 -13.39 -21.82 -10.14
CA PRO A 217 -13.17 -21.37 -8.78
C PRO A 217 -13.32 -22.54 -7.81
N PRO A 218 -12.38 -22.72 -6.88
CA PRO A 218 -12.42 -23.84 -5.95
C PRO A 218 -13.69 -23.77 -5.11
N ALA A 219 -14.47 -24.86 -5.10
CA ALA A 219 -15.55 -25.03 -4.15
C ALA A 219 -14.95 -25.38 -2.78
N ALA A 220 -14.70 -24.39 -1.93
CA ALA A 220 -14.33 -24.64 -0.55
C ALA A 220 -15.10 -23.74 0.42
N ASP A 221 -15.44 -24.31 1.58
CA ASP A 221 -16.00 -23.56 2.70
C ASP A 221 -14.89 -22.67 3.30
N VAL A 222 -14.88 -21.40 2.91
CA VAL A 222 -14.09 -20.35 3.57
C VAL A 222 -15.01 -19.60 4.51
N VAL A 223 -14.62 -19.49 5.77
CA VAL A 223 -15.31 -18.62 6.73
C VAL A 223 -14.61 -17.28 6.75
N THR A 224 -15.35 -16.22 6.43
CA THR A 224 -14.84 -14.85 6.41
C THR A 224 -15.42 -14.08 7.60
N SER A 225 -14.71 -13.06 8.09
CA SER A 225 -15.18 -12.20 9.17
C SER A 225 -14.56 -10.81 9.12
N LEU A 226 -15.29 -9.80 9.57
CA LEU A 226 -14.77 -8.48 9.90
C LEU A 226 -14.30 -8.47 11.35
N VAL A 227 -13.05 -8.07 11.58
CA VAL A 227 -12.36 -8.12 12.86
C VAL A 227 -11.98 -6.69 13.27
N PRO A 228 -12.34 -6.25 14.50
CA PRO A 228 -11.83 -4.99 15.05
C PRO A 228 -10.30 -5.02 15.09
N TYR A 229 -9.68 -3.94 14.65
CA TYR A 229 -8.23 -3.83 14.60
C TYR A 229 -7.76 -2.51 15.20
N GLY A 230 -6.45 -2.27 15.20
CA GLY A 230 -5.91 -1.02 15.73
C GLY A 230 -4.45 -0.83 15.35
N PHE A 231 -3.95 0.39 15.54
CA PHE A 231 -2.55 0.72 15.24
C PHE A 231 -1.56 -0.17 15.99
N ALA A 232 -1.86 -0.56 17.23
CA ALA A 232 -1.00 -1.48 17.98
C ALA A 232 -0.89 -2.88 17.36
N LEU A 233 -1.91 -3.35 16.64
CA LEU A 233 -1.88 -4.63 15.93
C LEU A 233 -1.27 -4.48 14.52
N LEU A 234 -1.44 -3.30 13.90
CA LEU A 234 -0.82 -2.98 12.62
C LEU A 234 0.69 -2.84 12.72
N ASP A 235 1.20 -2.37 13.86
CA ASP A 235 2.63 -2.11 14.05
C ASP A 235 3.46 -3.39 13.86
N GLU A 236 4.54 -3.33 13.10
CA GLU A 236 5.44 -4.47 12.88
C GLU A 236 6.00 -5.07 14.18
N ARG A 237 6.13 -4.25 15.23
CA ARG A 237 6.64 -4.65 16.55
C ARG A 237 5.64 -5.53 17.32
N SER A 238 4.40 -5.66 16.83
CA SER A 238 3.39 -6.57 17.39
C SER A 238 3.64 -8.05 17.07
N GLY A 239 4.56 -8.33 16.14
CA GLY A 239 4.78 -9.67 15.60
C GLY A 239 3.89 -10.01 14.40
N TYR A 240 3.11 -9.06 13.88
CA TYR A 240 2.43 -9.20 12.60
C TYR A 240 3.47 -9.18 11.45
N PRO A 241 3.65 -10.27 10.67
CA PRO A 241 4.75 -10.39 9.71
C PRO A 241 4.72 -9.36 8.57
N ALA A 242 3.55 -8.85 8.22
CA ALA A 242 3.37 -7.81 7.22
C ALA A 242 3.16 -6.42 7.85
N GLY A 243 3.50 -6.27 9.13
CA GLY A 243 3.22 -5.06 9.90
C GLY A 243 3.88 -3.80 9.37
N ILE A 244 3.38 -2.68 9.87
CA ILE A 244 3.56 -1.35 9.33
C ILE A 244 4.43 -0.57 10.30
N ARG A 245 5.43 0.12 9.76
CA ARG A 245 6.28 1.00 10.55
C ARG A 245 5.54 2.27 10.92
N ASP A 246 5.39 2.46 12.22
CA ASP A 246 4.90 3.68 12.85
C ASP A 246 3.51 4.12 12.31
N PRO A 247 2.42 3.37 12.54
CA PRO A 247 1.11 3.63 11.94
C PRO A 247 0.54 5.04 12.18
N GLU A 248 0.82 5.65 13.34
CA GLU A 248 0.43 7.04 13.62
C GLU A 248 1.11 8.04 12.67
N TRP A 249 2.36 7.78 12.27
CA TRP A 249 3.05 8.60 11.29
C TRP A 249 2.39 8.46 9.91
N GLN A 250 2.05 7.24 9.51
CA GLN A 250 1.35 6.99 8.23
C GLN A 250 0.01 7.73 8.17
N GLN A 251 -0.76 7.68 9.27
CA GLN A 251 -2.01 8.43 9.40
C GLN A 251 -1.79 9.95 9.25
N ALA A 252 -0.77 10.51 9.90
CA ALA A 252 -0.49 11.94 9.81
C ALA A 252 -0.03 12.38 8.41
N VAL A 253 0.70 11.53 7.69
CA VAL A 253 1.09 11.77 6.28
C VAL A 253 -0.13 11.73 5.35
N LEU A 254 -1.07 10.82 5.57
CA LEU A 254 -2.34 10.81 4.84
C LEU A 254 -3.11 12.11 5.05
N GLU A 255 -3.24 12.56 6.31
CA GLU A 255 -3.94 13.79 6.68
C GLU A 255 -3.29 15.05 6.11
N ALA A 256 -1.96 15.02 5.89
CA ALA A 256 -1.25 16.07 5.19
C ALA A 256 -1.60 16.16 3.69
N ALA A 257 -2.24 15.14 3.12
CA ALA A 257 -2.79 15.12 1.76
C ALA A 257 -1.81 15.59 0.67
N GLY A 258 -0.52 15.26 0.83
CA GLY A 258 0.54 15.63 -0.11
C GLY A 258 1.04 17.08 0.01
N ASP A 259 0.61 17.86 1.01
CA ASP A 259 1.18 19.18 1.28
C ASP A 259 2.50 19.07 2.09
N PRO A 260 3.65 19.50 1.54
CA PRO A 260 4.93 19.46 2.26
C PRO A 260 4.91 20.20 3.60
N ALA A 261 4.22 21.34 3.69
CA ALA A 261 4.16 22.13 4.91
C ALA A 261 3.32 21.41 5.99
N ALA A 262 2.26 20.72 5.59
CA ALA A 262 1.45 19.91 6.49
C ALA A 262 2.21 18.68 6.99
N VAL A 263 3.05 18.05 6.16
CA VAL A 263 3.95 16.97 6.59
C VAL A 263 4.96 17.47 7.63
N GLU A 264 5.57 18.65 7.42
CA GLU A 264 6.47 19.24 8.43
C GLU A 264 5.74 19.56 9.74
N ALA A 265 4.50 20.06 9.66
CA ALA A 265 3.67 20.30 10.84
C ALA A 265 3.29 19.00 11.57
N ALA A 266 3.01 17.92 10.84
CA ALA A 266 2.78 16.59 11.40
C ALA A 266 4.03 16.07 12.14
N ALA A 267 5.21 16.23 11.55
CA ALA A 267 6.48 15.88 12.19
C ALA A 267 6.73 16.69 13.47
N ALA A 268 6.42 17.99 13.44
CA ALA A 268 6.49 18.86 14.62
C ALA A 268 5.55 18.37 15.74
N ALA A 269 4.30 18.07 15.40
CA ALA A 269 3.31 17.58 16.35
C ALA A 269 3.73 16.24 16.96
N LEU A 270 4.27 15.32 16.15
CA LEU A 270 4.75 14.03 16.63
C LEU A 270 5.94 14.20 17.59
N ASN A 271 6.93 15.03 17.26
CA ASN A 271 8.06 15.34 18.14
C ASN A 271 7.61 15.90 19.49
N VAL A 272 6.60 16.78 19.49
CA VAL A 272 6.00 17.30 20.74
C VAL A 272 5.37 16.18 21.57
N ARG A 273 4.60 15.28 20.94
CA ARG A 273 4.01 14.13 21.65
C ARG A 273 5.06 13.18 22.21
N ILE A 274 6.10 12.87 21.44
CA ILE A 274 7.23 12.04 21.88
C ILE A 274 7.93 12.69 23.08
N CYS A 275 8.27 13.97 23.01
CA CYS A 275 8.90 14.68 24.14
C CYS A 275 8.01 14.71 25.38
N ALA A 276 6.69 14.87 25.21
CA ALA A 276 5.73 14.77 26.31
C ALA A 276 5.76 13.37 26.96
N ARG A 277 5.75 12.31 26.15
CA ARG A 277 5.80 10.93 26.64
C ARG A 277 7.13 10.60 27.34
N VAL A 278 8.25 11.05 26.78
CA VAL A 278 9.58 10.90 27.39
C VAL A 278 9.64 11.59 28.76
N ARG A 279 9.01 12.78 28.89
CA ARG A 279 8.89 13.49 30.16
C ARG A 279 8.02 12.77 31.19
N GLU A 280 6.91 12.16 30.78
CA GLU A 280 6.09 11.33 31.66
C GLU A 280 6.84 10.11 32.20
N LEU A 281 7.81 9.60 31.43
CA LEU A 281 8.71 8.50 31.84
C LEU A 281 9.86 8.97 32.76
N GLY A 282 9.91 10.25 33.13
CA GLY A 282 10.89 10.81 34.07
C GLY A 282 12.19 11.29 33.41
N HIS A 283 12.25 11.39 32.08
CA HIS A 283 13.41 11.89 31.36
C HIS A 283 13.27 13.38 30.97
N PRO A 284 14.37 14.15 30.93
CA PRO A 284 14.32 15.54 30.48
C PRO A 284 14.08 15.61 28.97
N ALA A 285 12.88 16.02 28.55
CA ALA A 285 12.55 16.34 27.17
C ALA A 285 11.52 17.48 27.12
N GLY A 286 11.82 18.52 26.35
CA GLY A 286 11.03 19.73 26.26
C GLY A 286 10.98 20.34 24.85
N PRO A 287 10.52 21.60 24.74
CA PRO A 287 10.39 22.27 23.45
C PRO A 287 11.71 22.47 22.71
N GLY A 288 12.84 22.54 23.43
CA GLY A 288 14.17 22.64 22.84
C GLY A 288 14.54 21.39 22.06
N GLU A 289 14.40 20.22 22.69
CA GLU A 289 14.64 18.92 22.07
C GLU A 289 13.69 18.67 20.90
N ALA A 290 12.40 18.99 21.06
CA ALA A 290 11.41 18.85 19.97
C ALA A 290 11.75 19.72 18.76
N ARG A 291 12.17 20.97 18.98
CA ARG A 291 12.57 21.89 17.91
C ARG A 291 13.83 21.41 17.20
N GLU A 292 14.81 20.94 17.96
CA GLU A 292 16.08 20.47 17.40
C GLU A 292 15.91 19.17 16.61
N ALA A 293 15.12 18.22 17.12
CA ALA A 293 14.76 17.00 16.39
C ALA A 293 14.07 17.31 15.05
N LEU A 294 13.09 18.22 15.06
CA LEU A 294 12.44 18.68 13.82
C LEU A 294 13.42 19.35 12.87
N ARG A 295 14.28 20.25 13.38
CA ARG A 295 15.28 20.93 12.56
C ARG A 295 16.20 19.92 11.86
N LEU A 296 16.71 18.93 12.60
CA LEU A 296 17.56 17.88 12.05
C LEU A 296 16.85 17.07 10.96
N ALA A 297 15.58 16.68 11.19
CA ALA A 297 14.79 15.95 10.21
C ALA A 297 14.60 16.76 8.91
N VAL A 298 14.23 18.04 9.04
CA VAL A 298 14.04 18.95 7.89
C VAL A 298 15.34 19.21 7.14
N ASP A 299 16.45 19.45 7.85
CA ASP A 299 17.75 19.66 7.23
C ASP A 299 18.24 18.39 6.52
N LEU A 300 18.01 17.22 7.10
CA LEU A 300 18.32 15.94 6.46
C LEU A 300 17.47 15.71 5.20
N ALA A 301 16.17 16.04 5.24
CA ALA A 301 15.29 15.99 4.08
C ALA A 301 15.82 16.87 2.94
N ARG A 302 16.23 18.11 3.26
CA ARG A 302 16.83 19.04 2.29
C ARG A 302 18.13 18.51 1.69
N LEU A 303 19.02 17.96 2.52
CA LEU A 303 20.26 17.33 2.05
C LEU A 303 19.99 16.14 1.12
N ARG A 304 18.87 15.46 1.31
CA ARG A 304 18.40 14.32 0.51
C ARG A 304 17.55 14.73 -0.71
N GLY A 305 17.32 16.03 -0.91
CA GLY A 305 16.49 16.55 -2.01
C GLY A 305 15.01 16.22 -1.86
N LEU A 306 14.54 15.94 -0.65
CA LEU A 306 13.14 15.63 -0.37
C LEU A 306 12.33 16.91 -0.12
N PRO A 307 11.04 16.92 -0.50
CA PRO A 307 10.16 18.08 -0.31
C PRO A 307 9.81 18.34 1.16
N ALA A 308 9.79 17.30 2.00
CA ALA A 308 9.46 17.33 3.42
C ALA A 308 10.17 16.16 4.14
N PRO A 309 10.30 16.16 5.48
CA PRO A 309 10.86 15.02 6.20
C PRO A 309 9.93 13.80 6.11
N GLY A 310 10.46 12.67 5.62
CA GLY A 310 9.80 11.39 5.67
C GLY A 310 10.03 10.66 6.99
N ARG A 311 9.53 9.42 7.09
CA ARG A 311 9.70 8.56 8.27
C ARG A 311 11.18 8.37 8.61
N GLY A 312 12.01 8.10 7.61
CA GLY A 312 13.46 7.88 7.75
C GLY A 312 14.29 9.16 7.97
N GLU A 313 13.68 10.34 7.98
CA GLU A 313 14.31 11.58 8.48
C GLU A 313 13.89 11.88 9.91
N LEU A 314 12.70 11.43 10.31
CA LEU A 314 12.13 11.72 11.62
C LEU A 314 12.47 10.67 12.69
N VAL A 315 12.56 9.40 12.28
CA VAL A 315 12.66 8.24 13.19
C VAL A 315 14.02 7.53 13.11
N GLU A 316 14.75 7.65 11.97
CA GLU A 316 15.97 6.87 11.66
C GLU A 316 17.23 7.72 11.44
#